data_AF-A0A9N8IZA1-F1
#
_entry.id   AF-A0A9N8IZA1-F1
#
_cell.length_a   1.000
_cell.length_b   1.000
_cell.length_c   1.000
_cell.angle_alpha   90.00
_cell.angle_beta   90.00
_cell.angle_gamma   90.00
#
_symmetry.space_group_name_H-M   'P 1'
#
loop_
_entity.id
_entity.type
_entity.pdbx_description
1 polymer ?
#
loop_
_entity_poly.entity_id
_entity_poly.type
_entity_poly.pdbx_seq_one_letter_code
_entity_poly.pdbx_strand_id
1 'polypeptide(L)'
;MLTFEQAKKIVSERLANSNFSGDDSLIILDQFTIEKPYAWIFCYTSRLYHETKETQYAIAGNSPIIVDKQTGKQIQYGSAYSLEEIIELYEEEKKIWNLVLIENNVFDNTKLLLLKTKFGLSNDELIHLKKDNILPFDKGSELRLTLLKKRTIRNRN
;
A
#
# COMPACT_ATOMS: atom_id res chain seq x y z
N MET A 1 -6.82 1.68 16.08
CA MET A 1 -6.99 1.76 14.61
C MET A 1 -8.14 2.69 14.32
N LEU A 2 -8.01 3.59 13.36
CA LEU A 2 -9.06 4.52 12.94
C LEU A 2 -10.23 3.77 12.32
N THR A 3 -11.43 4.17 12.71
CA THR A 3 -12.68 3.76 12.08
C THR A 3 -12.84 4.42 10.71
N PHE A 4 -13.73 3.87 9.88
CA PHE A 4 -14.10 4.48 8.61
C PHE A 4 -14.56 5.94 8.77
N GLU A 5 -15.47 6.19 9.71
CA GLU A 5 -16.02 7.53 9.95
C GLU A 5 -14.95 8.56 10.35
N GLN A 6 -13.99 8.15 11.18
CA GLN A 6 -12.87 9.02 11.54
C GLN A 6 -11.98 9.32 10.33
N ALA A 7 -11.65 8.32 9.51
CA ALA A 7 -10.84 8.50 8.30
C ALA A 7 -11.58 9.37 7.26
N LYS A 8 -12.88 9.15 7.09
CA LYS A 8 -13.73 9.95 6.19
C LYS A 8 -13.79 11.40 6.66
N LYS A 9 -13.99 11.65 7.95
CA LYS A 9 -13.97 12.99 8.53
C LYS A 9 -12.65 13.73 8.25
N ILE A 10 -11.52 13.05 8.43
CA ILE A 10 -10.18 13.60 8.14
C ILE A 10 -10.07 14.07 6.67
N VAL A 11 -10.61 13.28 5.72
CA VAL A 11 -10.61 13.64 4.30
C VAL A 11 -11.61 14.75 4.00
N SER A 12 -12.83 14.68 4.55
CA SER A 12 -13.84 15.72 4.37
C SER A 12 -13.37 17.09 4.85
N GLU A 13 -12.68 17.15 6.00
CA GLU A 13 -12.08 18.40 6.50
C GLU A 13 -11.01 18.93 5.56
N ARG A 14 -10.14 18.06 5.02
CA ARG A 14 -9.14 18.47 4.02
C ARG A 14 -9.79 19.04 2.75
N LEU A 15 -10.83 18.38 2.25
CA LEU A 15 -11.54 18.80 1.04
C LEU A 15 -12.29 20.12 1.26
N ALA A 16 -12.93 20.28 2.42
CA ALA A 16 -13.61 21.52 2.79
C ALA A 16 -12.65 22.72 2.92
N ASN A 17 -11.41 22.47 3.36
CA ASN A 17 -10.36 23.50 3.46
C ASN A 17 -9.67 23.81 2.12
N SER A 18 -10.07 23.16 1.03
CA SER A 18 -9.55 23.47 -0.30
C SER A 18 -10.29 24.67 -0.90
N ASN A 19 -9.55 25.66 -1.44
CA ASN A 19 -10.12 26.81 -2.14
C ASN A 19 -10.56 26.43 -3.57
N PHE A 20 -11.35 25.36 -3.71
CA PHE A 20 -11.61 24.70 -4.98
C PHE A 20 -12.49 25.55 -5.94
N SER A 21 -13.63 26.10 -5.50
CA SER A 21 -14.33 27.22 -6.14
C SER A 21 -15.48 27.74 -5.25
N GLY A 22 -16.07 28.91 -5.56
CA GLY A 22 -17.05 29.58 -4.70
C GLY A 22 -18.38 28.83 -4.53
N ASP A 23 -18.97 28.35 -5.62
CA ASP A 23 -20.31 27.72 -5.60
C ASP A 23 -20.26 26.18 -5.67
N ASP A 24 -19.08 25.61 -5.89
CA ASP A 24 -18.86 24.16 -5.96
C ASP A 24 -18.05 23.66 -4.75
N SER A 25 -18.15 22.37 -4.48
CA SER A 25 -17.48 21.71 -3.36
C SER A 25 -16.92 20.37 -3.79
N LEU A 26 -15.81 19.95 -3.20
CA LEU A 26 -15.29 18.60 -3.40
C LEU A 26 -16.02 17.60 -2.51
N ILE A 27 -16.50 16.51 -3.10
CA ILE A 27 -17.20 15.42 -2.40
C ILE A 27 -16.45 14.11 -2.54
N ILE A 28 -16.47 13.30 -1.47
CA ILE A 28 -15.97 11.94 -1.49
C ILE A 28 -16.96 11.06 -2.26
N LEU A 29 -16.44 10.18 -3.12
CA LEU A 29 -17.21 9.18 -3.82
C LEU A 29 -17.15 7.86 -3.04
N ASP A 30 -18.07 7.68 -2.10
CA ASP A 30 -18.10 6.52 -1.19
C ASP A 30 -18.07 5.19 -1.93
N GLN A 31 -18.79 5.07 -3.05
CA GLN A 31 -18.83 3.88 -3.90
C GLN A 31 -17.47 3.48 -4.54
N PHE A 32 -16.52 4.42 -4.62
CA PHE A 32 -15.17 4.17 -5.12
C PHE A 32 -14.13 4.16 -3.99
N THR A 33 -14.58 4.19 -2.73
CA THR A 33 -13.67 4.11 -1.60
C THR A 33 -13.19 2.67 -1.42
N ILE A 34 -11.88 2.50 -1.34
CA ILE A 34 -11.26 1.18 -1.15
C ILE A 34 -10.83 1.04 0.30
N GLU A 35 -11.27 -0.05 0.92
CA GLU A 35 -10.76 -0.51 2.20
C GLU A 35 -9.58 -1.47 2.00
N LYS A 36 -8.47 -1.17 2.65
CA LYS A 36 -7.36 -2.12 2.83
C LYS A 36 -7.18 -2.42 4.32
N PRO A 37 -6.54 -3.54 4.71
CA PRO A 37 -6.26 -3.83 6.11
C PRO A 37 -5.44 -2.73 6.82
N TYR A 38 -4.66 -1.96 6.06
CA TYR A 38 -3.72 -0.96 6.56
C TYR A 38 -4.13 0.50 6.27
N ALA A 39 -5.08 0.75 5.36
CA ALA A 39 -5.45 2.10 4.93
C ALA A 39 -6.89 2.19 4.41
N TRP A 40 -7.41 3.41 4.35
CA TRP A 40 -8.60 3.79 3.58
C TRP A 40 -8.17 4.65 2.39
N ILE A 41 -8.75 4.42 1.21
CA ILE A 41 -8.40 5.15 -0.02
C ILE A 41 -9.65 5.83 -0.56
N PHE A 42 -9.68 7.15 -0.49
CA PHE A 42 -10.85 7.96 -0.85
C PHE A 42 -10.65 8.64 -2.20
N CYS A 43 -11.53 8.30 -3.15
CA CYS A 43 -11.70 9.05 -4.38
C CYS A 43 -12.66 10.22 -4.13
N TYR A 44 -12.43 11.36 -4.80
CA TYR A 44 -13.28 12.53 -4.68
C TYR A 44 -13.41 13.25 -6.02
N THR A 45 -14.46 14.04 -6.18
CA THR A 45 -14.71 14.86 -7.36
C THR A 45 -15.48 16.13 -7.01
N SER A 46 -15.72 17.00 -7.99
CA SER A 46 -16.62 18.14 -7.87
C SER A 46 -18.07 17.66 -7.64
N ARG A 47 -18.78 18.28 -6.71
CA ARG A 47 -20.20 18.01 -6.47
C ARG A 47 -21.03 18.33 -7.71
N LEU A 48 -20.82 19.51 -8.30
CA LEU A 48 -21.56 19.91 -9.50
C LEU A 48 -21.28 18.96 -10.66
N TYR A 49 -20.04 18.55 -10.90
CA TYR A 49 -19.72 17.54 -11.91
C TYR A 49 -20.39 16.20 -11.62
N HIS A 50 -20.41 15.77 -10.36
CA HIS A 50 -21.06 14.51 -9.99
C HIS A 50 -22.56 14.53 -10.27
N GLU A 51 -23.24 15.65 -10.02
CA GLU A 51 -24.68 15.82 -10.18
C GLU A 51 -25.07 16.07 -11.64
N THR A 52 -24.40 16.98 -12.33
CA THR A 52 -24.79 17.46 -13.67
C THR A 52 -24.13 16.71 -14.81
N LYS A 53 -22.96 16.09 -14.56
CA LYS A 53 -22.06 15.51 -15.57
C LYS A 53 -21.53 16.52 -16.60
N GLU A 54 -21.66 17.82 -16.34
CA GLU A 54 -21.16 18.84 -17.25
C GLU A 54 -19.66 19.01 -17.10
N THR A 55 -18.92 18.86 -18.21
CA THR A 55 -17.46 18.87 -18.23
C THR A 55 -16.84 20.17 -17.70
N GLN A 56 -17.56 21.29 -17.71
CA GLN A 56 -17.08 22.55 -17.15
C GLN A 56 -16.80 22.48 -15.63
N TYR A 57 -17.47 21.56 -14.92
CA TYR A 57 -17.24 21.32 -13.50
C TYR A 57 -16.25 20.17 -13.25
N ALA A 58 -15.80 19.48 -14.29
CA ALA A 58 -14.85 18.38 -14.15
C ALA A 58 -13.53 18.90 -13.58
N ILE A 59 -12.93 18.10 -12.68
CA ILE A 59 -11.68 18.47 -12.02
C ILE A 59 -10.51 17.79 -12.70
N ALA A 60 -9.48 18.56 -13.01
CA ALA A 60 -8.22 18.05 -13.54
C ALA A 60 -7.22 17.85 -12.40
N GLY A 61 -6.46 16.76 -12.48
CA GLY A 61 -5.34 16.52 -11.57
C GLY A 61 -5.72 16.08 -10.15
N ASN A 62 -6.97 15.69 -9.90
CA ASN A 62 -7.33 15.05 -8.64
C ASN A 62 -6.70 13.65 -8.55
N SER A 63 -6.28 13.29 -7.35
CA SER A 63 -5.67 12.00 -7.04
C SER A 63 -6.26 11.47 -5.74
N PRO A 64 -6.54 10.16 -5.61
CA PRO A 64 -7.08 9.57 -4.40
C PRO A 64 -6.28 9.91 -3.14
N ILE A 65 -6.97 10.09 -2.01
CA ILE A 65 -6.36 10.34 -0.70
C ILE A 65 -6.28 9.02 0.05
N ILE A 66 -5.06 8.59 0.38
CA ILE A 66 -4.82 7.44 1.25
C ILE A 66 -4.72 7.92 2.70
N VAL A 67 -5.48 7.31 3.60
CA VAL A 67 -5.44 7.54 5.04
C VAL A 67 -4.93 6.28 5.73
N ASP A 68 -3.77 6.37 6.36
CA ASP A 68 -3.20 5.29 7.16
C ASP A 68 -4.10 4.98 8.38
N LYS A 69 -4.51 3.72 8.54
CA LYS A 69 -5.46 3.32 9.59
C LYS A 69 -4.87 3.40 11.01
N GLN A 70 -3.55 3.41 11.17
CA GLN A 70 -2.93 3.46 12.49
C GLN A 70 -2.71 4.89 12.95
N THR A 71 -2.30 5.75 12.03
CA THR A 71 -1.79 7.10 12.33
C THR A 71 -2.71 8.22 11.88
N GLY A 72 -3.62 7.96 10.94
CA GLY A 72 -4.47 8.98 10.31
C GLY A 72 -3.71 9.89 9.33
N LYS A 73 -2.44 9.56 9.06
CA LYS A 73 -1.64 10.31 8.10
C LYS A 73 -2.26 10.21 6.71
N GLN A 74 -2.42 11.36 6.07
CA GLN A 74 -2.93 11.48 4.71
C GLN A 74 -1.79 11.53 3.70
N ILE A 75 -1.88 10.73 2.64
CA ILE A 75 -0.89 10.65 1.56
C ILE A 75 -1.63 10.73 0.21
N GLN A 76 -1.06 11.48 -0.73
CA GLN A 76 -1.51 11.55 -2.12
C GLN A 76 -0.29 11.36 -3.02
N TYR A 77 -0.51 10.70 -4.15
CA TYR A 77 0.49 10.53 -5.21
C TYR A 77 0.07 11.35 -6.43
N GLY A 78 0.98 11.50 -7.41
CA GLY A 78 0.68 12.26 -8.62
C GLY A 78 -0.54 11.69 -9.37
N SER A 79 -1.40 12.57 -9.88
CA SER A 79 -2.61 12.19 -10.62
C SER A 79 -2.34 11.52 -11.98
N ALA A 80 -1.08 11.45 -12.39
CA ALA A 80 -0.66 10.72 -13.58
C ALA A 80 -0.62 9.20 -13.36
N TYR A 81 -0.55 8.74 -12.11
CA TYR A 81 -0.59 7.32 -11.76
C TYR A 81 -2.03 6.81 -11.74
N SER A 82 -2.22 5.58 -12.22
CA SER A 82 -3.43 4.80 -12.00
C SER A 82 -3.64 4.47 -10.53
N LEU A 83 -4.86 4.09 -10.14
CA LEU A 83 -5.18 3.73 -8.77
C LEU A 83 -4.36 2.52 -8.28
N GLU A 84 -4.14 1.54 -9.17
CA GLU A 84 -3.35 0.35 -8.90
C GLU A 84 -1.88 0.71 -8.64
N GLU A 85 -1.29 1.57 -9.47
CA GLU A 85 0.09 2.06 -9.27
C GLU A 85 0.23 2.84 -7.97
N ILE A 86 -0.77 3.66 -7.62
CA ILE A 86 -0.80 4.41 -6.36
C ILE A 86 -0.80 3.46 -5.15
N ILE A 87 -1.60 2.41 -5.19
CA ILE A 87 -1.64 1.38 -4.14
C ILE A 87 -0.29 0.68 -4.05
N GLU A 88 0.29 0.27 -5.19
CA GLU A 88 1.59 -0.40 -5.22
C GLU A 88 2.70 0.49 -4.64
N LEU A 89 2.77 1.76 -5.04
CA LEU A 89 3.75 2.73 -4.53
C LEU A 89 3.62 2.88 -3.01
N TYR A 90 2.39 3.04 -2.52
CA TYR A 90 2.13 3.11 -1.09
C TYR A 90 2.60 1.85 -0.36
N GLU A 91 2.23 0.67 -0.84
CA GLU A 91 2.63 -0.58 -0.20
C GLU A 91 4.14 -0.79 -0.21
N GLU A 92 4.82 -0.38 -1.29
CA GLU A 92 6.27 -0.46 -1.44
C GLU A 92 7.01 0.50 -0.52
N GLU A 93 6.56 1.75 -0.43
CA GLU A 93 7.14 2.77 0.45
C GLU A 93 6.92 2.42 1.93
N LYS A 94 5.73 1.94 2.28
CA LYS A 94 5.38 1.56 3.66
C LYS A 94 5.82 0.17 4.05
N LYS A 95 6.34 -0.62 3.10
CA LYS A 95 6.79 -2.00 3.32
C LYS A 95 5.68 -2.83 3.98
N ILE A 96 4.47 -2.72 3.45
CA ILE A 96 3.24 -3.31 4.03
C ILE A 96 3.33 -4.82 4.12
N TRP A 97 3.82 -5.47 3.06
CA TRP A 97 3.87 -6.91 2.95
C TRP A 97 5.27 -7.43 3.24
N ASN A 98 5.34 -8.62 3.84
CA ASN A 98 6.59 -9.35 4.04
C ASN A 98 6.53 -10.64 3.23
N LEU A 99 7.57 -10.88 2.43
CA LEU A 99 7.83 -12.17 1.81
C LEU A 99 8.76 -12.94 2.75
N VAL A 100 8.34 -14.12 3.15
CA VAL A 100 9.10 -14.99 4.04
C VAL A 100 9.37 -16.33 3.40
N LEU A 101 10.55 -16.90 3.69
CA LEU A 101 10.85 -18.31 3.43
C LEU A 101 10.50 -19.11 4.67
N ILE A 102 9.75 -20.19 4.48
CA ILE A 102 9.35 -21.11 5.53
C ILE A 102 9.90 -22.48 5.16
N GLU A 103 10.63 -23.13 6.06
CA GLU A 103 11.07 -24.51 5.91
C GLU A 103 10.29 -25.38 6.90
N ASN A 104 9.72 -26.48 6.42
CA ASN A 104 8.91 -27.38 7.26
C ASN A 104 9.76 -28.19 8.25
N ASN A 105 11.09 -28.21 8.06
CA ASN A 105 12.05 -28.92 8.89
C ASN A 105 13.08 -27.93 9.45
N VAL A 106 13.72 -28.30 10.57
CA VAL A 106 14.80 -27.51 11.16
C VAL A 106 15.92 -27.30 10.12
N PHE A 107 16.37 -26.06 9.95
CA PHE A 107 17.52 -25.75 9.12
C PHE A 107 18.79 -26.36 9.73
N ASP A 108 19.37 -27.35 9.05
CA ASP A 108 20.70 -27.87 9.40
C ASP A 108 21.80 -26.84 9.09
N ASN A 109 22.99 -27.06 9.65
CA ASN A 109 24.11 -26.13 9.51
C ASN A 109 24.56 -25.95 8.05
N THR A 110 24.36 -26.94 7.17
CA THR A 110 24.73 -26.87 5.76
C THR A 110 23.79 -25.94 5.00
N LYS A 111 22.48 -26.08 5.22
CA LYS A 111 21.46 -25.17 4.66
C LYS A 111 21.68 -23.75 5.18
N LEU A 112 21.95 -23.58 6.48
CA LEU A 112 22.23 -22.26 7.06
C LEU A 112 23.45 -21.60 6.41
N LEU A 113 24.54 -22.35 6.19
CA LEU A 113 25.75 -21.82 5.55
C LEU A 113 25.52 -21.45 4.08
N LEU A 114 24.71 -22.24 3.37
CA LEU A 114 24.32 -21.94 1.99
C LEU A 114 23.46 -20.67 1.92
N LEU A 115 22.49 -20.51 2.84
CA LEU A 115 21.68 -19.30 2.92
C LEU A 115 22.54 -18.07 3.27
N LYS A 116 23.47 -18.23 4.23
CA LYS A 116 24.43 -17.20 4.61
C LYS A 116 25.21 -16.68 3.40
N THR A 117 25.76 -17.60 2.62
CA THR A 117 26.61 -17.26 1.46
C THR A 117 25.81 -16.70 0.28
N LYS A 118 24.64 -17.26 -0.03
CA LYS A 118 23.81 -16.78 -1.16
C LYS A 118 23.08 -15.47 -0.89
N PHE A 119 22.68 -15.22 0.35
CA PHE A 119 21.85 -14.06 0.72
C PHE A 119 22.57 -13.05 1.60
N GLY A 120 23.84 -13.29 1.95
CA GLY A 120 24.63 -12.35 2.76
C GLY A 120 24.15 -12.21 4.19
N LEU A 121 23.50 -13.24 4.76
CA LEU A 121 22.91 -13.17 6.09
C LEU A 121 23.98 -13.03 7.19
N SER A 122 23.65 -12.24 8.21
CA SER A 122 24.38 -12.15 9.46
C SER A 122 24.19 -13.42 10.31
N ASN A 123 25.08 -13.63 11.29
CA ASN A 123 24.91 -14.74 12.23
C ASN A 123 23.64 -14.60 13.07
N ASP A 124 23.22 -13.37 13.39
CA ASP A 124 22.01 -13.12 14.18
C ASP A 124 20.75 -13.54 13.39
N GLU A 125 20.69 -13.23 12.10
CA GLU A 125 19.60 -13.68 11.21
C GLU A 125 19.55 -15.21 11.11
N LEU A 126 20.69 -15.91 11.11
CA LEU A 126 20.73 -17.37 11.12
C LEU A 126 20.24 -17.97 12.44
N ILE A 127 20.51 -17.31 13.58
CA ILE A 127 20.02 -17.74 14.89
C ILE A 127 18.49 -17.60 14.96
N HIS A 128 17.95 -16.48 14.47
CA HIS A 128 16.51 -16.28 14.36
C HIS A 128 15.87 -17.32 13.44
N LEU A 129 16.47 -17.57 12.28
CA LEU A 129 16.00 -18.59 11.34
C LEU A 129 15.91 -19.98 11.99
N LYS A 130 16.93 -20.37 12.75
CA LYS A 130 16.99 -21.68 13.40
C LYS A 130 15.93 -21.85 14.50
N LYS A 131 15.50 -20.73 15.11
CA LYS A 131 14.51 -20.72 16.17
C LYS A 131 13.08 -20.73 15.63
N ASP A 132 12.80 -19.89 14.63
CA ASP A 132 11.45 -19.62 14.18
C ASP A 132 11.10 -20.33 12.86
N ASN A 133 12.07 -20.98 12.21
CA ASN A 133 11.98 -21.61 10.87
C ASN A 133 11.47 -20.67 9.77
N ILE A 134 11.56 -19.35 10.00
CA ILE A 134 11.08 -18.30 9.13
C ILE A 134 12.24 -17.35 8.82
N LEU A 135 12.52 -17.14 7.54
CA LEU A 135 13.43 -16.08 7.07
C LEU A 135 12.61 -14.93 6.49
N PRO A 136 12.71 -13.70 7.02
CA PRO A 136 12.35 -12.52 6.27
C PRO A 136 13.20 -12.47 5.00
N PHE A 137 12.56 -12.57 3.83
CA PHE A 137 13.25 -12.56 2.54
C PHE A 137 13.27 -11.17 1.94
N ASP A 138 12.11 -10.51 1.91
CA ASP A 138 11.96 -9.15 1.40
C ASP A 138 10.65 -8.53 1.94
N LYS A 139 10.47 -7.22 1.81
CA LYS A 139 9.26 -6.51 2.22
C LYS A 139 8.93 -5.35 1.27
N GLY A 140 7.65 -5.08 1.04
CA GLY A 140 7.21 -4.14 0.00
C GLY A 140 5.76 -4.30 -0.41
N SER A 141 5.47 -4.02 -1.69
CA SER A 141 4.17 -4.24 -2.30
C SER A 141 3.87 -5.71 -2.54
N GLU A 142 2.59 -6.09 -2.48
CA GLU A 142 2.18 -7.47 -2.72
C GLU A 142 2.54 -7.91 -4.15
N LEU A 143 2.33 -7.01 -5.11
CA LEU A 143 2.60 -7.25 -6.52
C LEU A 143 4.09 -7.55 -6.77
N ARG A 144 5.00 -6.67 -6.30
CA ARG A 144 6.44 -6.85 -6.43
C ARG A 144 6.90 -8.15 -5.79
N LEU A 145 6.47 -8.42 -4.56
CA LEU A 145 6.85 -9.63 -3.82
C LEU A 145 6.33 -10.90 -4.52
N THR A 146 5.13 -10.87 -5.09
CA THR A 146 4.57 -11.97 -5.86
C THR A 146 5.38 -12.24 -7.14
N LEU A 147 5.79 -11.19 -7.85
CA LEU A 147 6.66 -11.31 -9.02
C LEU A 147 8.04 -11.86 -8.64
N LEU A 148 8.61 -11.39 -7.53
CA LEU A 148 9.88 -11.88 -7.00
C LEU A 148 9.79 -13.39 -6.68
N LYS A 149 8.74 -13.81 -5.99
CA LYS A 149 8.46 -15.24 -5.71
C LYS A 149 8.43 -16.08 -6.98
N LYS A 150 7.71 -15.62 -8.02
CA LYS A 150 7.60 -16.35 -9.31
C LYS A 150 8.95 -16.50 -10.01
N ARG A 151 9.80 -15.46 -10.00
CA ARG A 151 11.15 -15.49 -10.60
C ARG A 151 12.06 -16.50 -9.88
N THR A 152 12.03 -16.51 -8.55
CA THR A 152 12.83 -17.44 -7.74
C THR A 152 12.46 -18.90 -7.95
N ILE A 153 11.18 -19.20 -8.22
CA ILE A 153 10.71 -20.57 -8.52
C ILE A 153 11.10 -20.99 -9.94
N ARG A 154 10.97 -20.11 -10.94
CA ARG A 154 11.30 -20.44 -12.34
C ARG A 154 12.77 -20.75 -12.58
N ASN A 155 13.68 -20.09 -11.85
CA ASN A 155 15.12 -20.34 -11.97
C ASN A 155 15.59 -21.65 -11.30
N ARG A 156 14.67 -22.51 -10.84
CA ARG A 156 14.97 -23.82 -10.22
C ARG A 156 14.61 -25.03 -11.09
N ASN A 157 14.04 -24.81 -12.27
CA ASN A 157 13.79 -25.84 -13.30
C ASN A 157 14.74 -25.64 -14.48
#